data_AF-A0A7S4G3W6-F1
#
_entry.id   AF-A0A7S4G3W6-F1
#
_cell.length_a   1.000
_cell.length_b   1.000
_cell.length_c   1.000
_cell.angle_alpha   90.00
_cell.angle_beta   90.00
_cell.angle_gamma   90.00
#
_symmetry.space_group_name_H-M   'P 1'
#
loop_
_entity.id
_entity.type
_entity.pdbx_description
1 polymer ?
#
loop_
_entity_poly.entity_id
_entity_poly.type
_entity_poly.pdbx_seq_one_letter_code
_entity_poly.pdbx_strand_id
1 'polypeptide(L)'
;HGWENVKRALLKYKSLRGDLLVPYRFVIPENADWPEDLWGMKLGVTVNNIRNQGTYSTHRAELEEMGFDFNPQRIVHGWENVKRALLKYKSLRGDLLVPYRFVIPENAHWPEDLWGMNLGFTVNSIRNNRAYSAYRAELEAMGFDFDSQSTAMGGRM
;
A
#
# COMPACT_ATOMS: atom_id res chain seq x y z
N HIS A 1 3.91 -4.44 22.40
CA HIS A 1 5.37 -4.69 22.43
C HIS A 1 6.12 -3.40 22.16
N GLY A 2 7.39 -3.27 22.55
CA GLY A 2 8.23 -2.10 22.22
C GLY A 2 8.68 -2.11 20.76
N TRP A 3 9.12 -0.96 20.25
CA TRP A 3 9.62 -0.80 18.87
C TRP A 3 10.74 -1.80 18.54
N GLU A 4 11.73 -1.97 19.43
CA GLU A 4 12.86 -2.87 19.19
C GLU A 4 12.45 -4.32 18.91
N ASN A 5 11.44 -4.84 19.62
CA ASN A 5 10.93 -6.18 19.38
C ASN A 5 10.20 -6.27 18.03
N VAL A 6 9.48 -5.21 17.64
CA VAL A 6 8.82 -5.14 16.33
C VAL A 6 9.85 -5.08 15.20
N LYS A 7 10.90 -4.27 15.34
CA LYS A 7 12.00 -4.17 14.39
C LYS A 7 12.71 -5.51 14.21
N ARG A 8 13.10 -6.17 15.33
CA ARG A 8 13.69 -7.52 15.32
C ARG A 8 12.78 -8.54 14.64
N ALA A 9 11.49 -8.52 14.94
CA ALA A 9 10.51 -9.40 14.34
C ALA A 9 10.37 -9.19 12.82
N LEU A 10 10.33 -7.94 12.35
CA LEU A 10 10.25 -7.59 10.93
C LEU A 10 11.51 -8.05 10.16
N LEU A 11 12.70 -7.76 10.69
CA LEU A 11 13.96 -8.19 10.08
C LEU A 11 14.03 -9.71 9.98
N LYS A 12 13.61 -10.43 11.03
CA LYS A 12 13.60 -11.89 11.02
C LYS A 12 12.58 -12.44 10.02
N TYR A 13 11.38 -11.88 9.98
CA TYR A 13 10.37 -12.23 8.96
C TYR A 13 10.94 -12.07 7.56
N LYS A 14 11.58 -10.92 7.28
CA LYS A 14 12.20 -10.63 5.99
C LYS A 14 13.30 -11.62 5.63
N SER A 15 14.14 -12.04 6.58
CA SER A 15 15.15 -13.06 6.32
C SER A 15 14.57 -14.43 5.96
N LEU A 16 13.40 -14.78 6.52
CA LEU A 16 12.74 -16.06 6.30
C LEU A 16 11.88 -16.09 5.03
N ARG A 17 11.32 -14.95 4.64
CA ARG A 17 10.33 -14.85 3.55
C ARG A 17 10.81 -14.05 2.34
N GLY A 18 11.84 -13.22 2.49
CA GLY A 18 12.36 -12.32 1.46
C GLY A 18 11.64 -10.96 1.37
N ASP A 19 10.51 -10.80 2.05
CA ASP A 19 9.68 -9.58 2.00
C ASP A 19 9.14 -9.17 3.39
N LEU A 20 8.38 -8.08 3.44
CA LEU A 20 7.66 -7.60 4.63
C LEU A 20 6.13 -7.67 4.45
N LEU A 21 5.67 -8.59 3.60
CA LEU A 21 4.26 -8.90 3.37
C LEU A 21 3.72 -9.82 4.46
N VAL A 22 3.74 -9.35 5.70
CA VAL A 22 3.25 -10.13 6.83
C VAL A 22 1.72 -10.30 6.74
N PRO A 23 1.19 -11.54 6.69
CA PRO A 23 -0.24 -11.79 6.71
C PRO A 23 -0.88 -11.26 7.99
N TYR A 24 -2.11 -10.73 7.89
CA TYR A 24 -2.80 -10.13 9.05
C TYR A 24 -2.87 -11.05 10.28
N ARG A 25 -3.14 -12.35 10.06
CA ARG A 25 -3.26 -13.35 11.13
C ARG A 25 -1.92 -13.98 11.55
N PHE A 26 -0.80 -13.50 11.02
CA PHE A 26 0.50 -14.05 11.35
C PHE A 26 0.85 -13.77 12.82
N VAL A 27 1.10 -14.84 13.55
CA VAL A 27 1.61 -14.85 14.92
C VAL A 27 2.94 -15.58 14.88
N ILE A 28 3.94 -15.03 15.58
CA ILE A 28 5.28 -15.63 15.61
C ILE A 28 5.19 -17.02 16.27
N PRO A 29 5.59 -18.10 15.57
CA PRO A 29 5.52 -19.45 16.11
C PRO A 29 6.60 -19.68 17.17
N GLU A 30 6.30 -20.58 18.10
CA GLU A 30 7.23 -21.06 19.13
C GLU A 30 8.18 -22.12 18.54
N ASN A 31 9.19 -21.67 17.79
CA ASN A 31 10.17 -22.58 17.21
C ASN A 31 11.57 -21.95 17.14
N ALA A 32 12.57 -22.77 16.80
CA ALA A 32 13.97 -22.37 16.73
C ALA A 32 14.27 -21.30 15.67
N ASP A 33 13.36 -21.07 14.71
CA ASP A 33 13.53 -19.99 13.74
C ASP A 33 13.32 -18.63 14.38
N TRP A 34 12.66 -18.52 15.54
CA TRP A 34 12.35 -17.24 16.16
C TRP A 34 12.97 -17.11 17.55
N PRO A 35 13.46 -15.92 17.94
CA PRO A 35 13.84 -15.65 19.33
C PRO A 35 12.66 -15.90 20.27
N GLU A 36 12.91 -16.58 21.39
CA GLU A 36 11.88 -16.97 22.36
C GLU A 36 11.08 -15.77 22.89
N ASP A 37 11.75 -14.63 23.06
CA ASP A 37 11.14 -13.39 23.55
C ASP A 37 10.17 -12.73 22.55
N LEU A 38 10.13 -13.22 21.31
CA LEU A 38 9.21 -12.77 20.26
C LEU A 38 8.06 -13.75 20.02
N TRP A 39 8.10 -14.95 20.60
CA TRP A 39 7.06 -15.96 20.42
C TRP A 39 5.68 -15.44 20.84
N GLY A 40 4.65 -15.83 20.09
CA GLY A 40 3.27 -15.40 20.33
C GLY A 40 2.98 -13.94 19.96
N MET A 41 3.97 -13.15 19.52
CA MET A 41 3.73 -11.79 19.04
C MET A 41 2.81 -11.83 17.82
N LYS A 42 1.71 -11.07 17.88
CA LYS A 42 0.76 -10.86 16.77
C LYS A 42 1.34 -9.90 15.72
N LEU A 43 2.45 -10.28 15.10
CA LEU A 43 3.20 -9.44 14.17
C LEU A 43 2.33 -8.96 12.99
N GLY A 44 1.42 -9.79 12.48
CA GLY A 44 0.49 -9.40 11.42
C GLY A 44 -0.44 -8.24 11.78
N VAL A 45 -0.96 -8.25 13.01
CA VAL A 45 -1.79 -7.14 13.53
C VAL A 45 -0.95 -5.89 13.72
N THR A 46 0.26 -6.01 14.26
CA THR A 46 1.20 -4.88 14.41
C THR A 46 1.51 -4.23 13.05
N VAL A 47 1.84 -5.03 12.05
CA VAL A 47 2.10 -4.56 10.68
C VAL A 47 0.89 -3.86 10.07
N ASN A 48 -0.31 -4.40 10.28
CA ASN A 48 -1.53 -3.76 9.85
C ASN A 48 -1.76 -2.39 10.53
N ASN A 49 -1.44 -2.28 11.82
CA ASN A 49 -1.58 -1.02 12.55
C ASN A 49 -0.51 0.00 12.15
N ILE A 50 0.72 -0.43 11.84
CA ILE A 50 1.74 0.43 11.22
C ILE A 50 1.21 1.03 9.91
N ARG A 51 0.60 0.20 9.05
CA ARG A 51 0.07 0.63 7.74
C ARG A 51 -1.15 1.55 7.85
N ASN A 52 -2.10 1.23 8.73
CA ASN A 52 -3.43 1.86 8.73
C ASN A 52 -3.67 2.85 9.86
N GLN A 53 -2.91 2.76 10.96
CA GLN A 53 -3.15 3.54 12.18
C GLN A 53 -1.95 4.43 12.55
N GLY A 54 -0.86 4.39 11.78
CA GLY A 54 0.34 5.18 12.04
C GLY A 54 1.09 4.77 13.31
N THR A 55 0.89 3.54 13.79
CA THR A 55 1.67 3.01 14.92
C THR A 55 3.16 3.04 14.56
N TYR A 56 4.01 3.48 15.49
CA TYR A 56 5.44 3.70 15.27
C TYR A 56 5.77 4.70 14.15
N SER A 57 4.92 5.72 13.95
CA SER A 57 5.19 6.80 12.99
C SER A 57 6.53 7.51 13.22
N THR A 58 7.00 7.60 14.47
CA THR A 58 8.34 8.13 14.83
C THR A 58 9.50 7.31 14.25
N HIS A 59 9.26 6.04 13.91
CA HIS A 59 10.25 5.13 13.33
C HIS A 59 10.03 4.91 11.83
N ARG A 60 9.33 5.83 11.16
CA ARG A 60 9.03 5.73 9.73
C ARG A 60 10.30 5.57 8.88
N ALA A 61 11.35 6.35 9.15
CA ALA A 61 12.60 6.28 8.40
C ALA A 61 13.25 4.89 8.51
N GLU A 62 13.28 4.30 9.72
CA GLU A 62 13.79 2.95 9.93
C GLU A 62 12.94 1.89 9.20
N LEU A 63 11.61 2.04 9.22
CA LEU A 63 10.71 1.19 8.45
C LEU A 63 11.02 1.26 6.95
N GLU A 64 11.18 2.45 6.40
CA GLU A 64 11.51 2.67 4.99
C GLU A 64 12.88 2.08 4.63
N GLU A 65 13.90 2.25 5.48
CA GLU A 65 15.24 1.68 5.31
C GLU A 65 15.22 0.14 5.29
N MET A 66 14.38 -0.48 6.13
CA MET A 66 14.15 -1.92 6.09
C MET A 66 13.40 -2.40 4.83
N GLY A 67 12.91 -1.48 3.99
CA GLY A 67 12.08 -1.78 2.83
C GLY A 67 10.63 -2.07 3.20
N PHE A 68 10.15 -1.57 4.34
CA PHE A 68 8.74 -1.72 4.73
C PHE A 68 7.86 -0.88 3.82
N ASP A 69 6.94 -1.56 3.12
CA ASP A 69 5.97 -0.88 2.29
C ASP A 69 4.72 -0.54 3.08
N PHE A 70 4.44 0.75 3.18
CA PHE A 70 3.23 1.30 3.78
C PHE A 70 2.01 1.15 2.86
N ASN A 71 2.22 0.86 1.57
CA ASN A 71 1.17 0.64 0.59
C ASN A 71 1.19 -0.79 0.03
N PRO A 72 0.45 -1.73 0.62
CA PRO A 72 0.41 -3.12 0.16
C PRO A 72 -0.08 -3.28 -1.29
N GLN A 73 -0.84 -2.33 -1.85
CA GLN A 73 -1.26 -2.38 -3.26
C GLN A 73 -0.11 -2.13 -4.24
N ARG A 74 0.94 -1.40 -3.84
CA ARG A 74 2.15 -1.24 -4.65
C ARG A 74 2.87 -2.57 -4.85
N ILE A 75 2.80 -3.46 -3.86
CA ILE A 75 3.41 -4.78 -3.96
C ILE A 75 2.56 -5.73 -4.81
N VAL A 76 1.22 -5.65 -4.73
CA VAL A 76 0.34 -6.54 -5.50
C VAL A 76 0.36 -6.22 -7.00
N HIS A 77 0.46 -4.94 -7.38
CA HIS A 77 0.34 -4.56 -8.79
C HIS A 77 1.60 -3.94 -9.40
N GLY A 78 2.45 -3.26 -8.63
CA GLY A 78 3.61 -2.52 -9.17
C GLY A 78 3.22 -1.25 -9.94
N TRP A 79 4.22 -0.40 -10.23
CA TRP A 79 4.01 0.89 -10.91
C TRP A 79 3.35 0.73 -12.28
N GLU A 80 3.79 -0.23 -13.10
CA GLU A 80 3.27 -0.41 -14.46
C GLU A 80 1.76 -0.69 -14.49
N ASN A 81 1.25 -1.48 -13.55
CA ASN A 81 -0.18 -1.73 -13.46
C ASN A 81 -0.95 -0.52 -12.93
N VAL A 82 -0.38 0.25 -12.00
CA VAL A 82 -0.98 1.54 -11.56
C VAL A 82 -1.04 2.51 -12.73
N LYS A 83 0.04 2.63 -13.51
CA LYS A 83 0.09 3.47 -14.71
C LYS A 83 -0.96 3.02 -15.75
N ARG A 84 -1.04 1.73 -16.05
CA ARG A 84 -2.09 1.17 -16.94
C ARG A 84 -3.49 1.47 -16.43
N ALA A 85 -3.72 1.33 -15.12
CA ALA A 85 -5.00 1.63 -14.50
C ALA A 85 -5.37 3.13 -14.59
N LEU A 86 -4.43 4.03 -14.35
CA LEU A 86 -4.62 5.48 -14.50
C LEU A 86 -4.94 5.86 -15.94
N LEU A 87 -4.16 5.37 -16.91
CA LEU A 87 -4.40 5.62 -18.33
C LEU A 87 -5.76 5.09 -18.79
N LYS A 88 -6.14 3.89 -18.32
CA LYS A 88 -7.46 3.32 -18.62
C LYS A 88 -8.58 4.15 -18.00
N TYR A 89 -8.45 4.55 -16.73
CA TYR A 89 -9.41 5.43 -16.07
C TYR A 89 -9.60 6.74 -16.87
N LYS A 90 -8.50 7.38 -17.25
CA LYS A 90 -8.51 8.60 -18.08
C LYS A 90 -9.20 8.37 -19.42
N SER A 91 -8.97 7.23 -20.08
CA SER A 91 -9.65 6.91 -21.34
C SER A 91 -11.17 6.75 -21.20
N LEU A 92 -11.64 6.27 -20.03
CA LEU A 92 -13.06 6.02 -19.78
C LEU A 92 -13.80 7.25 -19.24
N ARG A 93 -13.10 8.13 -18.52
CA ARG A 93 -13.70 9.25 -17.77
C ARG A 93 -13.28 10.64 -18.28
N GLY A 94 -12.16 10.72 -19.00
CA GLY A 94 -11.57 11.97 -19.51
C GLY A 94 -10.60 12.66 -18.54
N ASP A 95 -10.60 12.27 -17.26
CA ASP A 95 -9.79 12.88 -16.20
C ASP A 95 -9.07 11.85 -15.33
N LEU A 96 -8.27 12.32 -14.36
CA LEU A 96 -7.60 11.52 -13.34
C LEU A 96 -8.15 11.82 -11.93
N LEU A 97 -9.38 12.32 -11.84
CA LEU A 97 -10.08 12.61 -10.58
C LEU A 97 -10.72 11.33 -10.01
N VAL A 98 -9.88 10.33 -9.77
CA VAL A 98 -10.32 9.02 -9.27
C VAL A 98 -10.92 9.15 -7.85
N PRO A 99 -12.18 8.72 -7.63
CA PRO A 99 -12.80 8.69 -6.31
C PRO A 99 -11.99 7.87 -5.31
N TYR A 100 -11.88 8.34 -4.05
CA TYR A 100 -11.10 7.67 -3.01
C TYR A 100 -11.44 6.18 -2.83
N ARG A 101 -12.74 5.83 -2.93
CA ARG A 101 -13.23 4.45 -2.78
C ARG A 101 -13.33 3.68 -4.10
N PHE A 102 -12.79 4.22 -5.20
CA PHE A 102 -12.87 3.55 -6.49
C PHE A 102 -12.00 2.30 -6.50
N VAL A 103 -12.66 1.17 -6.72
CA VAL A 103 -12.05 -0.15 -6.95
C VAL A 103 -12.34 -0.55 -8.38
N ILE A 104 -11.32 -1.04 -9.09
CA ILE A 104 -11.47 -1.47 -10.48
C ILE A 104 -12.47 -2.64 -10.53
N PRO A 105 -13.59 -2.50 -11.26
CA PRO A 105 -14.61 -3.54 -11.35
C PRO A 105 -14.19 -4.68 -12.27
N GLU A 106 -14.69 -5.87 -11.97
CA GLU A 106 -14.53 -7.08 -12.80
C GLU A 106 -15.45 -7.00 -14.02
N ASN A 107 -15.02 -6.29 -15.06
CA ASN A 107 -15.79 -6.19 -16.31
C ASN A 107 -14.90 -6.01 -17.55
N ALA A 108 -15.51 -6.15 -18.72
CA ALA A 108 -14.84 -6.11 -20.02
C ALA A 108 -14.13 -4.78 -20.34
N HIS A 109 -14.40 -3.70 -19.61
CA HIS A 109 -13.69 -2.44 -19.81
C HIS A 109 -12.30 -2.44 -19.17
N TRP A 110 -12.05 -3.32 -18.20
CA TRP A 110 -10.80 -3.38 -17.46
C TRP A 110 -10.06 -4.69 -17.72
N PRO A 111 -8.73 -4.66 -17.90
CA PRO A 111 -7.91 -5.87 -17.91
C PRO A 111 -8.08 -6.68 -16.62
N GLU A 112 -8.18 -8.02 -16.74
CA GLU A 112 -8.44 -8.92 -15.63
C GLU A 112 -7.39 -8.82 -14.52
N ASP A 113 -6.14 -8.56 -14.89
CA ASP A 113 -5.02 -8.39 -13.99
C ASP A 113 -5.06 -7.10 -13.15
N LEU A 114 -5.98 -6.18 -13.49
CA LEU A 114 -6.22 -4.94 -12.74
C LEU A 114 -7.47 -5.02 -11.87
N TRP A 115 -8.28 -6.08 -11.98
CA TRP A 115 -9.51 -6.21 -11.21
C TRP A 115 -9.26 -6.21 -9.71
N GLY A 116 -10.15 -5.56 -8.95
CA GLY A 116 -10.04 -5.45 -7.50
C GLY A 116 -8.97 -4.46 -7.01
N MET A 117 -8.18 -3.86 -7.90
CA MET A 117 -7.24 -2.81 -7.52
C MET A 117 -8.00 -1.58 -6.98
N ASN A 118 -7.65 -1.16 -5.77
CA ASN A 118 -8.21 0.06 -5.18
C ASN A 118 -7.44 1.31 -5.68
N LEU A 119 -7.66 1.60 -6.95
CA LEU A 119 -7.03 2.71 -7.66
C LEU A 119 -7.28 4.06 -6.97
N GLY A 120 -8.45 4.24 -6.35
CA GLY A 120 -8.79 5.44 -5.58
C GLY A 120 -7.86 5.69 -4.38
N PHE A 121 -7.61 4.65 -3.59
CA PHE A 121 -6.66 4.71 -2.48
C PHE A 121 -5.23 4.98 -2.96
N THR A 122 -4.84 4.34 -4.07
CA THR A 122 -3.52 4.52 -4.68
C THR A 122 -3.32 5.97 -5.15
N VAL A 123 -4.28 6.54 -5.87
CA VAL A 123 -4.28 7.94 -6.31
C VAL A 123 -4.19 8.91 -5.13
N ASN A 124 -4.95 8.65 -4.07
CA ASN A 124 -4.86 9.45 -2.84
C ASN A 124 -3.47 9.35 -2.19
N SER A 125 -2.86 8.17 -2.20
CA SER A 125 -1.51 7.99 -1.66
C SER A 125 -0.45 8.74 -2.48
N ILE A 126 -0.61 8.80 -3.81
CA ILE A 126 0.24 9.59 -4.72
C ILE A 126 0.12 11.08 -4.38
N ARG A 127 -1.11 11.61 -4.29
CA ARG A 127 -1.36 13.04 -3.97
C ARG A 127 -0.78 13.46 -2.63
N ASN A 128 -0.86 12.58 -1.62
CA ASN A 128 -0.30 12.84 -0.30
C ASN A 128 1.22 12.56 -0.19
N ASN A 129 1.91 12.36 -1.31
CA ASN A 129 3.34 12.02 -1.38
C ASN A 129 3.72 10.79 -0.53
N ARG A 130 2.81 9.83 -0.41
CA ARG A 130 3.00 8.58 0.36
C ARG A 130 3.42 7.40 -0.52
N ALA A 131 3.30 7.52 -1.84
CA ALA A 131 3.65 6.46 -2.79
C ALA A 131 4.09 7.02 -4.15
N TYR A 132 4.92 6.27 -4.87
CA TYR A 132 5.33 6.52 -6.26
C TYR A 132 5.98 7.90 -6.51
N SER A 133 6.63 8.50 -5.51
CA SER A 133 7.35 9.77 -5.66
C SER A 133 8.43 9.73 -6.76
N ALA A 134 9.09 8.58 -6.95
CA ALA A 134 10.06 8.36 -8.02
C ALA A 134 9.47 8.50 -9.44
N TYR A 135 8.15 8.34 -9.59
CA TYR A 135 7.45 8.39 -10.87
C TYR A 135 6.69 9.70 -11.09
N ARG A 136 7.02 10.74 -10.32
CA ARG A 136 6.36 12.04 -10.39
C ARG A 136 6.37 12.63 -11.81
N ALA A 137 7.51 12.60 -12.50
CA ALA A 137 7.63 13.13 -13.85
C ALA A 137 6.70 12.40 -14.84
N GLU A 138 6.54 11.08 -14.69
CA GLU A 138 5.60 10.30 -15.52
C GLU A 138 4.15 10.65 -15.21
N LEU A 139 3.81 10.84 -13.92
CA LEU A 139 2.48 11.28 -13.50
C LEU A 139 2.12 12.64 -14.11
N GLU A 140 3.03 13.61 -14.03
CA GLU A 140 2.87 14.94 -14.63
C GLU A 140 2.70 14.85 -16.15
N ALA A 141 3.49 14.01 -16.84
CA ALA A 141 3.37 13.78 -18.28
C ALA A 141 2.01 13.16 -18.68
N MET A 142 1.39 12.38 -17.81
CA MET A 142 0.03 11.85 -18.00
C MET A 142 -1.08 12.88 -17.71
N GLY A 143 -0.72 14.09 -17.24
CA GLY A 143 -1.66 15.13 -16.81
C GLY A 143 -2.27 14.85 -15.45
N PHE A 144 -1.55 14.18 -14.56
CA PHE A 144 -1.99 13.96 -13.19
C PHE A 144 -1.88 15.25 -12.38
N ASP A 145 -3.00 15.70 -11.84
CA ASP A 145 -3.07 16.87 -10.98
C ASP A 145 -2.92 16.45 -9.50
N PHE A 146 -1.83 16.91 -8.88
CA PHE A 146 -1.47 16.63 -7.49
C PHE A 146 -2.28 17.46 -6.48
N ASP A 147 -2.81 18.61 -6.88
CA ASP A 147 -3.51 19.56 -6.01
C ASP A 147 -5.03 19.36 -6.04
N SER A 148 -5.56 18.68 -7.07
CA SER A 148 -6.97 18.32 -7.14
C SER A 148 -7.39 17.27 -6.10
N GLN A 149 -8.25 17.64 -5.16
CA GLN A 149 -8.98 16.68 -4.33
C GLN A 149 -10.04 15.99 -5.19
N SER A 150 -10.20 14.67 -5.05
CA SER A 150 -11.36 13.99 -5.65
C SER A 150 -12.62 14.49 -4.94
N THR A 151 -13.37 15.37 -5.60
CA THR A 151 -14.70 15.77 -5.17
C THR A 151 -15.60 14.55 -5.28
N ALA A 152 -15.76 13.84 -4.16
CA ALA A 152 -16.79 12.84 -4.01
C ALA A 152 -18.17 13.54 -4.03
N MET A 153 -18.67 13.89 -5.21
CA MET A 153 -20.08 14.19 -5.42
C MET A 153 -20.86 12.87 -5.47
N GLY A 154 -21.02 12.26 -4.30
CA GLY A 154 -22.04 11.25 -4.05
C GLY A 154 -23.35 11.97 -3.74
N GLY A 155 -24.07 12.37 -4.78
CA GLY A 155 -25.43 12.89 -4.67
C GLY A 155 -26.32 11.87 -4.00
N ARG A 156 -27.02 12.32 -2.96
CA ARG A 156 -28.21 11.67 -2.41
C ARG A 156 -29.21 11.39 -3.53
N MET A 157 -29.74 10.16 -3.54
CA MET A 157 -31.15 9.92 -3.88
C MET A 157 -31.78 9.25 -2.68
#